data_AF-A0A2M7JX64-F1
#
_entry.id   AF-A0A2M7JX64-F1
#
_cell.length_a   1.000
_cell.length_b   1.000
_cell.length_c   1.000
_cell.angle_alpha   90.00
_cell.angle_beta   90.00
_cell.angle_gamma   90.00
#
_symmetry.space_group_name_H-M   'P 1'
#
loop_
_entity.id
_entity.type
_entity.pdbx_description
1 polymer ?
#
loop_
_entity_poly.entity_id
_entity_poly.type
_entity_poly.pdbx_seq_one_letter_code
_entity_poly.pdbx_strand_id
1 'polypeptide(L)' 'MKEEKTLIFFVDDKTKITNAGKDMPFAELKKGMPVSIKCRKYGDKMIAVKIKVLAKSAKEA' A
#
# COMPACT_ATOMS: atom_id res chain seq x y z
N MET A 1 22.97 12.65 -6.86
CA MET A 1 22.21 11.39 -6.70
C MET A 1 20.82 11.76 -6.19
N LYS A 2 19.74 11.43 -6.90
CA LYS A 2 18.39 11.62 -6.36
C LYS A 2 18.18 10.51 -5.34
N GLU A 3 18.18 10.85 -4.06
CA GLU A 3 17.79 9.91 -3.00
C GLU A 3 16.32 9.54 -3.22
N GLU A 4 16.07 8.38 -3.82
CA GLU A 4 14.76 7.76 -3.82
C GLU A 4 14.43 7.40 -2.37
N LYS A 5 13.73 8.31 -1.67
CA LYS A 5 13.20 8.04 -0.33
C LYS A 5 12.27 6.84 -0.38
N THR A 6 12.85 5.68 -0.12
CA THR A 6 12.14 4.41 -0.06
C THR A 6 11.47 4.32 1.31
N LEU A 7 10.14 4.42 1.32
CA LEU A 7 9.35 4.20 2.53
C LEU A 7 9.05 2.71 2.66
N ILE A 8 9.56 2.09 3.73
CA ILE A 8 9.36 0.67 4.02
C ILE A 8 8.17 0.52 4.97
N PHE A 9 7.16 -0.22 4.54
CA PHE A 9 6.02 -0.61 5.36
C PHE A 9 6.04 -2.12 5.57
N PHE A 10 6.03 -2.55 6.82
CA PHE A 10 5.94 -3.96 7.18
C PHE A 10 4.48 -4.41 7.05
N VAL A 11 4.29 -5.58 6.45
CA VAL A 11 2.98 -6.24 6.26
C VAL A 11 2.96 -7.50 7.10
N ASP A 12 1.84 -7.76 7.76
CA ASP A 12 1.60 -8.95 8.57
C ASP A 12 0.23 -9.57 8.23
N ASP A 13 -0.09 -10.73 8.78
CA ASP A 13 -1.36 -11.43 8.50
C ASP A 13 -2.62 -10.63 8.89
N LYS A 14 -2.48 -9.59 9.72
CA LYS A 14 -3.59 -8.67 10.06
C LYS A 14 -3.74 -7.53 9.08
N THR A 15 -2.80 -7.34 8.14
CA THR A 15 -2.89 -6.28 7.14
C THR A 15 -3.98 -6.60 6.13
N LYS A 16 -5.03 -5.77 6.09
CA LYS A 16 -6.13 -5.96 5.14
C LYS A 16 -5.84 -5.26 3.81
N ILE A 17 -5.79 -6.02 2.72
CA ILE A 17 -5.53 -5.49 1.37
C ILE A 17 -6.83 -5.55 0.57
N THR A 18 -7.24 -4.41 0.04
CA THR A 18 -8.47 -4.30 -0.74
C THR A 18 -8.23 -3.59 -2.06
N ASN A 19 -8.75 -4.14 -3.16
CA ASN A 19 -8.80 -3.50 -4.47
C ASN A 19 -10.25 -3.23 -4.87
N ALA A 20 -10.55 -1.96 -5.18
CA ALA A 20 -11.91 -1.54 -5.53
C ALA A 20 -12.99 -2.02 -4.51
N GLY A 21 -12.63 -2.08 -3.23
CA GLY A 21 -13.50 -2.54 -2.15
C GLY A 21 -13.57 -4.06 -1.95
N LYS A 22 -12.95 -4.87 -2.81
CA LYS A 22 -12.83 -6.33 -2.65
C LYS A 22 -11.52 -6.69 -1.97
N ASP A 23 -11.57 -7.67 -1.08
CA ASP A 23 -10.35 -8.26 -0.50
C ASP A 23 -9.50 -8.91 -1.58
N MET A 24 -8.19 -8.68 -1.53
CA MET A 24 -7.23 -9.24 -2.48
C MET A 24 -6.00 -9.80 -1.76
N PRO A 25 -5.35 -10.84 -2.28
CA PRO A 25 -4.09 -11.34 -1.74
C PRO A 25 -2.93 -10.39 -2.08
N PHE A 26 -1.90 -10.37 -1.23
CA PHE A 26 -0.70 -9.55 -1.45
C PHE A 26 0.03 -9.89 -2.76
N ALA A 27 -0.05 -11.15 -3.22
CA ALA A 27 0.54 -11.60 -4.48
C ALA A 27 -0.02 -10.87 -5.72
N GLU A 28 -1.23 -10.34 -5.65
CA GLU A 28 -1.83 -9.56 -6.74
C GLU A 28 -1.42 -8.08 -6.71
N LEU A 29 -0.78 -7.62 -5.62
CA LEU A 29 -0.27 -6.27 -5.50
C LEU A 29 1.03 -6.13 -6.30
N LYS A 30 1.00 -5.36 -7.40
CA LYS A 30 2.14 -5.20 -8.30
C LYS A 30 2.69 -3.78 -8.29
N LYS A 31 3.99 -3.66 -8.59
CA LYS A 31 4.65 -2.36 -8.79
C LYS A 31 3.91 -1.57 -9.87
N GLY A 32 3.77 -0.26 -9.67
CA GLY A 32 3.05 0.64 -10.57
C GLY A 32 1.55 0.77 -10.30
N MET A 33 0.99 0.00 -9.36
CA MET A 33 -0.36 0.23 -8.86
C MET A 33 -0.35 1.38 -7.84
N PRO A 34 -1.19 2.42 -8.03
CA PRO A 34 -1.36 3.44 -7.00
C PRO A 34 -2.07 2.83 -5.79
N VAL A 35 -1.48 3.00 -4.61
CA VAL A 35 -2.01 2.43 -3.37
C VAL A 35 -2.08 3.48 -2.28
N SER A 36 -3.09 3.38 -1.43
CA SER A 36 -3.20 4.12 -0.19
C SER A 36 -2.94 3.17 0.98
N ILE A 37 -1.87 3.44 1.72
CA ILE A 37 -1.44 2.62 2.86
C ILE A 37 -1.80 3.35 4.14
N LYS A 38 -2.68 2.74 4.95
CA LYS A 38 -2.90 3.15 6.33
C LYS A 38 -1.95 2.35 7.21
N CYS A 39 -0.94 3.02 7.77
CA CYS A 39 0.06 2.41 8.64
C CYS A 39 -0.05 2.92 10.08
N ARG A 40 0.45 2.11 11.02
CA ARG A 40 0.67 2.49 12.42
C ARG A 40 2.16 2.44 12.70
N LYS A 41 2.67 3.47 13.38
CA LYS A 41 4.07 3.53 13.80
C LYS A 41 4.24 2.73 15.09
N TYR A 42 5.20 1.82 15.11
CA TYR A 42 5.61 1.03 16.27
C TYR A 42 7.12 1.20 16.46
N GLY A 43 7.51 2.11 17.36
CA GLY A 43 8.90 2.54 17.50
C GLY A 43 9.41 3.13 16.18
N ASP A 44 10.48 2.54 15.63
CA ASP A 44 11.08 2.93 14.36
C ASP A 44 10.46 2.27 13.12
N LYS A 45 9.52 1.33 13.30
CA LYS A 45 8.89 0.59 12.19
C LYS A 45 7.52 1.16 11.85
N MET A 46 7.21 1.21 10.55
CA MET A 46 5.85 1.49 10.06
C MET A 46 5.17 0.18 9.66
N ILE A 47 4.10 -0.20 10.35
CA ILE A 47 3.34 -1.42 10.08
C ILE A 47 2.07 -1.04 9.31
N ALA A 48 1.86 -1.63 8.14
CA ALA A 48 0.66 -1.44 7.35
C ALA A 48 -0.53 -2.14 8.02
N VAL A 49 -1.59 -1.39 8.30
CA VAL A 49 -2.84 -1.90 8.88
C VAL A 49 -3.86 -2.16 7.77
N LYS A 50 -3.89 -1.28 6.75
CA LYS A 50 -4.79 -1.43 5.61
C LYS A 50 -4.14 -0.90 4.34
N ILE A 51 -4.16 -1.69 3.27
CA ILE A 51 -3.68 -1.29 1.95
C ILE A 51 -4.87 -1.24 1.01
N LYS A 52 -5.13 -0.08 0.40
CA LYS A 52 -6.17 0.09 -0.61
C LYS A 52 -5.51 0.30 -1.96
N VAL A 53 -5.72 -0.60 -2.89
CA VAL A 53 -5.38 -0.34 -4.29
C VAL A 53 -6.37 0.68 -4.82
N LEU A 54 -5.84 1.82 -5.22
CA LEU A 54 -6.60 2.83 -5.93
C LEU A 54 -6.69 2.33 -7.37
N ALA A 55 -7.90 2.33 -7.93
CA ALA A 55 -8.01 2.26 -9.37
C ALA A 55 -7.17 3.42 -9.93
N LYS A 56 -6.43 3.20 -11.02
CA LYS A 56 -5.95 4.32 -11.83
C LYS A 56 -7.21 5.07 -12.26
N SER A 57 -7.60 6.10 -11.52
CA SER A 57 -8.44 7.12 -12.08
C SER A 57 -7.62 7.66 -13.23
N ALA A 58 -7.99 7.30 -14.45
CA ALA A 58 -7.78 8.16 -15.59
C ALA A 58 -8.44 9.50 -15.21
N LYS A 59 -7.66 10.35 -14.57
CA LYS A 59 -7.94 11.75 -14.37
C LYS A 59 -6.68 12.52 -14.75
N GLU A 60 -6.23 12.26 -15.97
CA GLU A 60 -5.94 13.35 -16.89
C GLU A 60 -7.28 13.68 -17.53
N ALA A 61 -7.91 14.73 -17.04
CA ALA A 61 -9.00 15.45 -17.69
C ALA A 61 -8.54 16.91 -17.73
#